data_AF-A0AAN9GJ37-F1
#
_entry.id   AF-A0AAN9GJ37-F1
#
_cell.length_a   1.000
_cell.length_b   1.000
_cell.length_c   1.000
_cell.angle_alpha   90.00
_cell.angle_beta   90.00
_cell.angle_gamma   90.00
#
_symmetry.space_group_name_H-M   'P 1'
#
loop_
_entity.id
_entity.type
_entity.pdbx_description
1 polymer ?
#
loop_
_entity_poly.entity_id
_entity_poly.type
_entity_poly.pdbx_seq_one_letter_code
_entity_poly.pdbx_strand_id
1 'polypeptide(L)'
;MLQRDPSKDYKTADDSGIHVEYVNAVYDTLMKAPNEVPKEVLKAVINSLLKDRKPHTKDDLRAYLILLQNPQFSTLSTYVIFAHLLRQVAALSDHDHHFLVHWIKLLERDRFKGILERLHNFIACRLFPPKPEDLPPLAKCSWWIPCATKVMALLNAANNLAQPPLVAHTDFYNSTLDHLDLMAEYYAWQNPSSHAGFSFCQYPFILSIAAKRSVLQKDSEQQMIIQARKSLVAKVQRRQLPDVGMLFLNLTIRRAHIVSDSLNEVARKQHDLKKKLKVVFAGEPGLDMGGLTKEWFLLLLRKIFHQDYGMFTYDKRAGVHWFSLTPCENYQEFNLVGVLMGLAVYNSINLDVRFPTVCYRKLLSPAVVPFNNPRATVGIVSVTLDDLKILMPDTARGLQDLLEYDGDVEDDFGLTFEVSQAEFGQMKAAALKPGGENLSVTNDNREEYVPLYCEWVMNRAVYQQFAAFYHGFHSVCASNALIVSLGFIGCHPLDRKMCCM
;
A
#
# COMPACT_ATOMS: atom_id res chain seq x y z
N MET A 1 7.46 -40.33 -8.40
CA MET A 1 8.50 -39.85 -9.34
C MET A 1 8.71 -38.33 -9.32
N LEU A 2 7.84 -37.53 -8.69
CA LEU A 2 8.04 -36.07 -8.57
C LEU A 2 8.71 -35.63 -7.25
N GLN A 3 8.86 -36.55 -6.28
CA GLN A 3 9.50 -36.30 -4.99
C GLN A 3 11.00 -36.60 -5.06
N ARG A 4 11.83 -35.73 -4.45
CA ARG A 4 13.30 -35.89 -4.35
C ARG A 4 13.72 -37.12 -3.55
N ASP A 5 12.94 -37.53 -2.54
CA ASP A 5 13.18 -38.73 -1.75
C ASP A 5 11.87 -39.28 -1.15
N PRO A 6 11.37 -40.46 -1.55
CA PRO A 6 10.12 -41.00 -1.01
C PRO A 6 10.19 -41.38 0.48
N SER A 7 11.37 -41.37 1.11
CA SER A 7 11.60 -41.70 2.52
C SER A 7 11.62 -40.51 3.47
N LYS A 8 11.71 -39.27 2.96
CA LYS A 8 11.71 -38.05 3.77
C LYS A 8 10.33 -37.43 3.86
N ASP A 9 9.89 -37.13 5.08
CA ASP A 9 8.60 -36.50 5.33
C ASP A 9 8.70 -34.99 5.02
N TYR A 10 8.53 -34.61 3.75
CA TYR A 10 8.54 -33.22 3.26
C TYR A 10 7.28 -32.45 3.68
N LYS A 11 7.00 -32.44 4.99
CA LYS A 11 5.83 -31.80 5.59
C LYS A 11 6.08 -30.34 5.96
N THR A 12 7.24 -29.76 5.64
CA THR A 12 7.59 -28.41 6.04
C THR A 12 7.17 -27.37 4.99
N ALA A 13 6.95 -26.13 5.44
CA ALA A 13 6.70 -25.02 4.52
C ALA A 13 7.94 -24.68 3.69
N ASP A 14 9.13 -25.04 4.19
CA ASP A 14 10.42 -24.67 3.59
C ASP A 14 10.85 -25.57 2.44
N ASP A 15 10.29 -26.78 2.31
CA ASP A 15 10.58 -27.67 1.19
C ASP A 15 9.31 -28.37 0.69
N SER A 16 8.95 -28.05 -0.55
CA SER A 16 7.84 -28.70 -1.25
C SER A 16 8.16 -30.16 -1.61
N GLY A 17 9.44 -30.56 -1.62
CA GLY A 17 9.89 -31.88 -2.06
C GLY A 17 9.78 -32.10 -3.58
N ILE A 18 9.32 -31.11 -4.35
CA ILE A 18 9.15 -31.19 -5.80
C ILE A 18 10.50 -31.05 -6.51
N HIS A 19 10.76 -31.95 -7.46
CA HIS A 19 11.93 -31.82 -8.34
C HIS A 19 11.69 -30.75 -9.42
N VAL A 20 11.88 -29.47 -9.08
CA VAL A 20 11.54 -28.31 -9.92
C VAL A 20 12.19 -28.38 -11.31
N GLU A 21 13.48 -28.74 -11.40
CA GLU A 21 14.20 -28.89 -12.68
C GLU A 21 13.55 -29.93 -13.61
N TYR A 22 13.01 -31.01 -13.04
CA TYR A 22 12.35 -32.06 -13.81
C TYR A 22 10.99 -31.58 -14.30
N VAL A 23 10.22 -30.88 -13.45
CA VAL A 23 8.94 -30.27 -13.85
C VAL A 23 9.15 -29.26 -14.98
N ASN A 24 10.20 -28.44 -14.88
CA ASN A 24 10.60 -27.49 -15.91
C ASN A 24 10.89 -28.21 -17.25
N ALA A 25 11.74 -29.23 -17.23
CA ALA A 25 12.09 -30.00 -18.43
C ALA A 25 10.86 -30.68 -19.07
N VAL A 26 9.94 -31.20 -18.26
CA VAL A 26 8.69 -31.80 -18.74
C VAL A 26 7.84 -30.75 -19.45
N TYR A 27 7.65 -29.55 -18.89
CA TYR A 27 6.83 -28.52 -19.52
C TYR A 27 7.47 -27.93 -20.79
N ASP A 28 8.79 -27.75 -20.82
CA ASP A 28 9.48 -27.26 -22.00
C ASP A 28 9.44 -28.29 -23.14
N THR A 29 9.43 -29.59 -22.81
CA THR A 29 9.26 -30.67 -23.78
C THR A 29 7.81 -30.81 -24.23
N LEU A 30 6.84 -30.65 -23.33
CA LEU A 30 5.40 -30.75 -23.62
C LEU A 30 4.97 -29.75 -24.70
N MET A 31 5.52 -28.53 -24.68
CA MET A 31 5.22 -27.50 -25.68
C MET A 31 5.79 -27.81 -27.07
N LYS A 32 6.82 -28.68 -27.16
CA LYS A 32 7.43 -29.12 -28.42
C LYS A 32 6.88 -30.47 -28.90
N ALA A 33 6.07 -31.14 -28.08
CA ALA A 33 5.52 -32.45 -28.38
C ALA A 33 4.40 -32.38 -29.44
N PRO A 34 4.14 -33.48 -30.16
CA PRO A 34 3.01 -33.57 -31.09
C PRO A 34 1.67 -33.29 -30.39
N ASN A 35 0.74 -32.63 -31.08
CA ASN A 35 -0.54 -32.14 -30.54
C ASN A 35 -1.40 -33.18 -29.77
N GLU A 36 -1.18 -34.48 -29.98
CA GLU A 36 -1.86 -35.55 -29.24
C GLU A 36 -1.45 -35.61 -27.78
N VAL A 37 -0.16 -35.40 -27.48
CA VAL A 37 0.37 -35.48 -26.10
C VAL A 37 -0.20 -34.36 -25.22
N PRO A 38 -0.18 -33.07 -25.63
CA PRO A 38 -0.87 -31.99 -24.94
C PRO A 38 -2.35 -32.29 -24.66
N LYS A 39 -3.08 -32.88 -25.61
CA LYS A 39 -4.51 -33.20 -25.46
C LYS A 39 -4.75 -34.28 -24.41
N GLU A 40 -3.97 -35.36 -24.43
CA GLU A 40 -4.10 -36.42 -23.42
C GLU A 40 -3.71 -35.94 -22.02
N VAL A 41 -2.70 -35.06 -21.91
CA VAL A 41 -2.37 -34.40 -20.63
C VAL A 41 -3.57 -33.59 -20.12
N LEU A 42 -4.19 -32.75 -20.95
CA LEU A 42 -5.37 -31.98 -20.54
C LEU A 42 -6.54 -32.87 -20.15
N LYS A 43 -6.78 -33.97 -20.87
CA LYS A 43 -7.81 -34.95 -20.53
C LYS A 43 -7.56 -35.62 -19.18
N ALA A 44 -6.30 -35.96 -18.89
CA ALA A 44 -5.91 -36.47 -17.58
C ALA A 44 -6.14 -35.42 -16.46
N VAL A 45 -5.81 -34.15 -16.72
CA VAL A 45 -6.07 -33.05 -15.79
C VAL A 45 -7.57 -32.89 -15.53
N ILE A 46 -8.41 -32.89 -16.58
CA ILE A 46 -9.87 -32.83 -16.45
C ILE A 46 -10.38 -33.98 -15.58
N ASN A 47 -9.97 -35.21 -15.87
CA ASN A 47 -10.38 -36.39 -15.12
C ASN A 47 -9.94 -36.34 -13.64
N SER A 48 -8.84 -35.65 -13.35
CA SER A 48 -8.37 -35.42 -11.99
C SER A 48 -9.17 -34.31 -11.29
N LEU A 49 -9.48 -33.21 -11.97
CA LEU A 49 -10.19 -32.06 -11.41
C LEU A 49 -11.69 -32.30 -11.22
N LEU A 50 -12.31 -33.14 -12.06
CA LEU A 50 -13.74 -33.50 -11.97
C LEU A 50 -14.06 -34.48 -10.83
N LYS A 51 -13.05 -35.16 -10.29
CA LYS A 51 -13.21 -35.91 -9.04
C LYS A 51 -13.23 -34.87 -7.93
N ASP A 52 -14.42 -34.39 -7.57
CA ASP A 52 -14.63 -33.39 -6.51
C ASP A 52 -13.99 -33.86 -5.20
N ARG A 53 -12.75 -33.44 -4.97
CA ARG A 53 -11.92 -33.85 -3.84
C ARG A 53 -11.34 -32.58 -3.24
N LYS A 54 -11.62 -32.36 -1.95
CA LYS A 54 -10.75 -31.51 -1.15
C LYS A 54 -9.37 -32.16 -1.15
N PRO A 55 -8.26 -31.40 -1.24
CA PRO A 55 -6.96 -32.00 -1.00
C PRO A 55 -6.97 -32.54 0.42
N HIS A 56 -6.68 -33.84 0.53
CA HIS A 56 -6.60 -34.52 1.81
C HIS A 56 -5.13 -34.72 2.22
N THR A 57 -4.20 -34.53 1.28
CA THR A 57 -2.77 -34.79 1.46
C THR A 57 -1.90 -33.64 0.92
N LYS A 58 -0.66 -33.55 1.41
CA LYS A 58 0.33 -32.59 0.86
C LYS A 58 0.73 -32.91 -0.58
N ASP A 59 0.55 -34.15 -1.02
CA ASP A 59 0.76 -34.53 -2.43
C ASP A 59 -0.27 -33.87 -3.36
N ASP A 60 -1.51 -33.68 -2.89
CA ASP A 60 -2.51 -32.94 -3.64
C ASP A 60 -2.12 -31.47 -3.81
N LEU A 61 -1.55 -30.84 -2.76
CA LEU A 61 -1.05 -29.46 -2.83
C LEU A 61 0.13 -29.33 -3.80
N ARG A 62 1.05 -30.29 -3.81
CA ARG A 62 2.15 -30.34 -4.78
C ARG A 62 1.61 -30.46 -6.20
N ALA A 63 0.59 -31.29 -6.42
CA ALA A 63 -0.05 -31.42 -7.72
C ALA A 63 -0.66 -30.10 -8.19
N TYR A 64 -1.34 -29.34 -7.31
CA TYR A 64 -1.83 -28.02 -7.67
C TYR A 64 -0.71 -27.04 -8.03
N LEU A 65 0.37 -27.01 -7.27
CA LEU A 65 1.54 -26.15 -7.57
C LEU A 65 2.16 -26.48 -8.92
N ILE A 66 2.25 -27.76 -9.27
CA ILE A 66 2.72 -28.22 -10.58
C ILE A 66 1.74 -27.76 -11.67
N LEU A 67 0.44 -28.05 -11.50
CA LEU A 67 -0.58 -27.71 -12.49
C LEU A 67 -0.69 -26.20 -12.76
N LEU A 68 -0.54 -25.33 -11.74
CA LEU A 68 -0.53 -23.88 -11.94
C LEU A 68 0.60 -23.41 -12.89
N GLN A 69 1.71 -24.14 -12.93
CA GLN A 69 2.84 -23.86 -13.79
C GLN A 69 2.64 -24.34 -15.24
N ASN A 70 1.60 -25.13 -15.53
CA ASN A 70 1.39 -25.73 -16.84
C ASN A 70 1.17 -24.64 -17.94
N PRO A 71 2.05 -24.56 -18.96
CA PRO A 71 1.97 -23.55 -20.01
C PRO A 71 0.77 -23.70 -20.95
N GLN A 72 0.15 -24.88 -21.00
CA GLN A 72 -1.02 -25.15 -21.87
C GLN A 72 -2.21 -24.23 -21.56
N PHE A 73 -2.32 -23.75 -20.32
CA PHE A 73 -3.37 -22.83 -19.87
C PHE A 73 -3.26 -21.41 -20.44
N SER A 74 -2.31 -21.15 -21.35
CA SER A 74 -2.16 -19.86 -22.02
C SER A 74 -3.11 -19.67 -23.22
N THR A 75 -4.00 -20.64 -23.48
CA THR A 75 -4.88 -20.65 -24.65
C THR A 75 -6.35 -20.63 -24.27
N LEU A 76 -7.18 -19.87 -25.02
CA LEU A 76 -8.61 -19.69 -24.73
C LEU A 76 -9.39 -21.01 -24.61
N SER A 77 -9.05 -22.00 -25.42
CA SER A 77 -9.68 -23.34 -25.42
C SER A 77 -9.48 -24.12 -24.12
N THR A 78 -8.46 -23.77 -23.34
CA THR A 78 -8.12 -24.44 -22.06
C THR A 78 -8.62 -23.68 -20.84
N TYR A 79 -9.20 -22.49 -21.01
CA TYR A 79 -9.61 -21.63 -19.90
C TYR A 79 -10.71 -22.24 -19.03
N VAL A 80 -11.59 -23.08 -19.59
CA VAL A 80 -12.58 -23.81 -18.78
C VAL A 80 -11.87 -24.71 -17.76
N ILE A 81 -10.86 -25.46 -18.22
CA ILE A 81 -10.07 -26.36 -17.37
C ILE A 81 -9.28 -25.55 -16.34
N PHE A 82 -8.65 -24.46 -16.80
CA PHE A 82 -7.89 -23.58 -15.93
C PHE A 82 -8.78 -22.96 -14.84
N ALA A 83 -9.98 -22.51 -15.18
CA ALA A 83 -10.94 -21.99 -14.22
C ALA A 83 -11.23 -23.03 -13.11
N HIS A 84 -11.50 -24.29 -13.47
CA HIS A 84 -11.74 -25.34 -12.49
C HIS A 84 -10.52 -25.59 -11.58
N LEU A 85 -9.30 -25.56 -12.12
CA LEU A 85 -8.08 -25.62 -11.31
C LEU A 85 -8.02 -24.44 -10.32
N LEU A 86 -8.22 -23.21 -10.81
CA LEU A 86 -8.19 -22.00 -9.99
C LEU A 86 -9.25 -22.03 -8.89
N ARG A 87 -10.42 -22.60 -9.16
CA ARG A 87 -11.48 -22.77 -8.16
C ARG A 87 -11.05 -23.72 -7.04
N GLN A 88 -10.41 -24.84 -7.36
CA GLN A 88 -9.91 -25.77 -6.35
C GLN A 88 -8.82 -25.12 -5.49
N VAL A 89 -7.87 -24.40 -6.11
CA VAL A 89 -6.83 -23.66 -5.38
C VAL A 89 -7.41 -22.53 -4.52
N ALA A 90 -8.41 -21.81 -5.03
CA ALA A 90 -9.09 -20.74 -4.28
C ALA A 90 -9.92 -21.26 -3.10
N ALA A 91 -10.40 -22.51 -3.16
CA ALA A 91 -11.24 -23.14 -2.14
C ALA A 91 -10.44 -23.88 -1.04
N LEU A 92 -9.10 -23.89 -1.12
CA LEU A 92 -8.24 -24.46 -0.09
C LEU A 92 -8.41 -23.74 1.26
N SER A 93 -8.02 -24.44 2.34
CA SER A 93 -7.99 -23.85 3.68
C SER A 93 -6.86 -22.84 3.84
N ASP A 94 -6.97 -21.91 4.80
CA ASP A 94 -5.91 -20.93 5.09
C ASP A 94 -4.57 -21.61 5.44
N HIS A 95 -4.63 -22.78 6.08
CA HIS A 95 -3.46 -23.60 6.38
C HIS A 95 -2.78 -24.11 5.10
N ASP A 96 -3.55 -24.60 4.13
CA ASP A 96 -3.02 -25.07 2.84
C ASP A 96 -2.50 -23.91 1.99
N HIS A 97 -3.17 -22.75 2.03
CA HIS A 97 -2.69 -21.52 1.39
C HIS A 97 -1.35 -21.10 1.95
N HIS A 98 -1.12 -21.24 3.26
CA HIS A 98 0.18 -20.95 3.88
C HIS A 98 1.30 -21.80 3.28
N PHE A 99 1.12 -23.12 3.14
CA PHE A 99 2.10 -23.97 2.45
C PHE A 99 2.31 -23.56 1.00
N LEU A 100 1.22 -23.34 0.26
CA LEU A 100 1.29 -22.99 -1.16
C LEU A 100 2.07 -21.68 -1.37
N VAL A 101 1.83 -20.68 -0.53
CA VAL A 101 2.53 -19.39 -0.55
C VAL A 101 4.03 -19.57 -0.31
N HIS A 102 4.42 -20.35 0.70
CA HIS A 102 5.83 -20.63 0.97
C HIS A 102 6.51 -21.40 -0.18
N TRP A 103 5.82 -22.35 -0.79
CA TRP A 103 6.37 -23.08 -1.93
C TRP A 103 6.42 -22.25 -3.22
N ILE A 104 5.44 -21.38 -3.46
CA ILE A 104 5.46 -20.44 -4.60
C ILE A 104 6.64 -19.47 -4.48
N LYS A 105 6.98 -19.03 -3.27
CA LYS A 105 8.14 -18.16 -3.00
C LYS A 105 9.47 -18.80 -3.47
N LEU A 106 9.54 -20.13 -3.54
CA LEU A 106 10.74 -20.88 -3.97
C LEU A 106 10.83 -21.07 -5.49
N LEU A 107 9.84 -20.62 -6.26
CA LEU A 107 9.86 -20.75 -7.72
C LEU A 107 10.89 -19.82 -8.36
N GLU A 108 11.43 -20.25 -9.49
CA GLU A 108 12.24 -19.40 -10.36
C GLU A 108 11.41 -18.23 -10.90
N ARG A 109 12.07 -17.06 -11.05
CA ARG A 109 11.45 -15.81 -11.49
C ARG A 109 10.62 -15.95 -12.77
N ASP A 110 11.15 -16.63 -13.79
CA ASP A 110 10.47 -16.77 -15.08
C ASP A 110 9.20 -17.63 -14.98
N ARG A 111 9.22 -18.66 -14.14
CA ARG A 111 8.04 -19.51 -13.90
C ARG A 111 6.98 -18.77 -13.11
N PHE A 112 7.38 -18.06 -12.05
CA PHE A 112 6.48 -17.19 -11.30
C PHE A 112 5.80 -16.17 -12.22
N LYS A 113 6.59 -15.48 -13.05
CA LYS A 113 6.09 -14.50 -14.02
C LYS A 113 5.14 -15.13 -15.04
N GLY A 114 5.46 -16.31 -15.55
CA GLY A 114 4.59 -17.03 -16.49
C GLY A 114 3.23 -17.42 -15.89
N ILE A 115 3.16 -17.74 -14.59
CA ILE A 115 1.86 -17.99 -13.91
C ILE A 115 1.07 -16.67 -13.82
N LEU A 116 1.73 -15.58 -13.43
CA LEU A 116 1.11 -14.27 -13.29
C LEU A 116 0.52 -13.77 -14.63
N GLU A 117 1.29 -13.86 -15.72
CA GLU A 117 0.85 -13.48 -17.06
C GLU A 117 -0.35 -14.32 -17.54
N ARG A 118 -0.37 -15.63 -17.25
CA ARG A 118 -1.53 -16.48 -17.55
C ARG A 118 -2.78 -16.04 -16.78
N LEU A 119 -2.65 -15.69 -15.50
CA LEU A 119 -3.77 -15.19 -14.70
C LEU A 119 -4.28 -13.84 -15.22
N HIS A 120 -3.38 -12.93 -15.60
CA HIS A 120 -3.74 -11.65 -16.23
C HIS A 120 -4.50 -11.85 -17.53
N ASN A 121 -3.96 -12.67 -18.44
CA ASN A 121 -4.59 -12.97 -19.72
C ASN A 121 -5.95 -13.66 -19.54
N PHE A 122 -6.06 -14.58 -18.57
CA PHE A 122 -7.32 -15.22 -18.23
C PHE A 122 -8.38 -14.22 -17.77
N ILE A 123 -8.03 -13.29 -16.87
CA ILE A 123 -8.95 -12.24 -16.40
C ILE A 123 -9.32 -11.28 -17.54
N ALA A 124 -8.32 -10.83 -18.32
CA ALA A 124 -8.52 -9.90 -19.43
C ALA A 124 -9.48 -10.47 -20.49
N CYS A 125 -9.21 -11.68 -20.98
CA CYS A 125 -10.09 -12.35 -21.95
C CYS A 125 -11.47 -12.68 -21.38
N ARG A 126 -11.59 -12.87 -20.06
CA ARG A 126 -12.88 -13.13 -19.43
C ARG A 126 -13.73 -11.86 -19.33
N LEU A 127 -13.12 -10.71 -19.07
CA LEU A 127 -13.77 -9.40 -19.05
C LEU A 127 -14.11 -8.92 -20.47
N PHE A 128 -13.18 -9.11 -21.40
CA PHE A 128 -13.26 -8.64 -22.78
C PHE A 128 -12.97 -9.80 -23.75
N PRO A 129 -13.91 -10.73 -23.94
CA PRO A 129 -13.70 -11.86 -24.84
C PRO A 129 -13.58 -11.38 -26.29
N PRO A 130 -12.67 -11.95 -27.10
CA PRO A 130 -12.52 -11.58 -28.51
C PRO A 130 -13.78 -11.88 -29.32
N LYS A 131 -14.48 -12.97 -28.99
CA LYS A 131 -15.83 -13.26 -29.45
C LYS A 131 -16.70 -13.73 -28.27
N PRO A 132 -17.93 -13.23 -28.11
CA PRO A 132 -18.81 -13.62 -26.99
C PRO A 132 -19.11 -15.11 -26.92
N GLU A 133 -19.09 -15.80 -28.06
CA GLU A 133 -19.43 -17.23 -28.19
C GLU A 133 -18.29 -18.16 -27.76
N ASP A 134 -17.05 -17.66 -27.71
CA ASP A 134 -15.88 -18.49 -27.41
C ASP A 134 -15.81 -18.89 -25.92
N LEU A 135 -16.54 -18.20 -25.04
CA LEU A 135 -16.55 -18.44 -23.60
C LEU A 135 -17.97 -18.66 -23.06
N PRO A 136 -18.13 -19.48 -22.00
CA PRO A 136 -19.43 -19.67 -21.35
C PRO A 136 -20.05 -18.35 -20.86
N PRO A 137 -21.38 -18.18 -20.88
CA PRO A 137 -22.05 -16.97 -20.42
C PRO A 137 -21.64 -16.56 -19.01
N LEU A 138 -21.50 -15.25 -18.76
CA LEU A 138 -21.04 -14.71 -17.47
C LEU A 138 -21.91 -15.17 -16.29
N ALA A 139 -23.23 -15.23 -16.48
CA ALA A 139 -24.20 -15.63 -15.47
C ALA A 139 -23.97 -17.06 -14.90
N LYS A 140 -23.43 -17.99 -15.71
CA LYS A 140 -23.17 -19.38 -15.28
C LYS A 140 -21.78 -19.58 -14.70
N CYS A 141 -20.88 -18.62 -14.91
CA CYS A 141 -19.45 -18.73 -14.62
C CYS A 141 -18.91 -17.45 -13.97
N SER A 142 -19.73 -16.82 -13.12
CA SER A 142 -19.37 -15.62 -12.35
C SER A 142 -18.22 -15.85 -11.37
N TRP A 143 -17.98 -17.12 -11.00
CA TRP A 143 -16.91 -17.54 -10.09
C TRP A 143 -15.51 -17.53 -10.71
N TRP A 144 -15.36 -17.41 -12.04
CA TRP A 144 -14.05 -17.49 -12.72
C TRP A 144 -13.09 -16.39 -12.28
N ILE A 145 -13.51 -15.12 -12.41
CA ILE A 145 -12.70 -13.96 -12.06
C ILE A 145 -12.35 -13.92 -10.55
N PRO A 146 -13.30 -14.14 -9.63
CA PRO A 146 -12.99 -14.21 -8.20
C PRO A 146 -11.92 -15.27 -7.86
N CYS A 147 -12.02 -16.47 -8.44
CA CYS A 147 -11.06 -17.54 -8.19
C CYS A 147 -9.67 -17.18 -8.73
N ALA A 148 -9.59 -16.66 -9.95
CA ALA A 148 -8.32 -16.22 -10.54
C ALA A 148 -7.66 -15.11 -9.71
N THR A 149 -8.44 -14.13 -9.26
CA THR A 149 -7.95 -13.01 -8.44
C THR A 149 -7.47 -13.49 -7.08
N LYS A 150 -8.18 -14.44 -6.44
CA LYS A 150 -7.74 -15.04 -5.17
C LYS A 150 -6.43 -15.82 -5.33
N VAL A 151 -6.25 -16.58 -6.39
CA VAL A 151 -4.98 -17.27 -6.68
C VAL A 151 -3.86 -16.26 -6.91
N MET A 152 -4.12 -15.16 -7.63
CA MET A 152 -3.15 -14.08 -7.80
C MET A 152 -2.77 -13.41 -6.47
N ALA A 153 -3.69 -13.35 -5.51
CA ALA A 153 -3.40 -12.86 -4.16
C ALA A 153 -2.41 -13.78 -3.41
N LEU A 154 -2.48 -15.10 -3.63
CA LEU A 154 -1.47 -16.04 -3.12
C LEU A 154 -0.10 -15.78 -3.73
N LEU A 155 -0.02 -15.51 -5.04
CA LEU A 155 1.23 -15.12 -5.70
C LEU A 155 1.77 -13.82 -5.10
N ASN A 156 0.93 -12.81 -4.90
CA ASN A 156 1.34 -11.54 -4.29
C ASN A 156 1.85 -11.74 -2.85
N ALA A 157 1.19 -12.58 -2.05
CA ALA A 157 1.65 -12.93 -0.71
C ALA A 157 3.02 -13.62 -0.74
N ALA A 158 3.23 -14.55 -1.67
CA ALA A 158 4.53 -15.21 -1.86
C ALA A 158 5.63 -14.22 -2.27
N ASN A 159 5.32 -13.28 -3.17
CA ASN A 159 6.25 -12.22 -3.59
C ASN A 159 6.64 -11.30 -2.42
N ASN A 160 5.70 -10.95 -1.54
CA ASN A 160 5.96 -10.14 -0.34
C ASN A 160 6.84 -10.86 0.69
N LEU A 161 6.74 -12.18 0.78
CA LEU A 161 7.58 -12.98 1.68
C LEU A 161 8.98 -13.24 1.12
N ALA A 162 9.17 -13.09 -0.19
CA ALA A 162 10.47 -13.25 -0.85
C ALA A 162 11.37 -12.05 -0.57
N GLN A 163 12.64 -12.32 -0.26
CA GLN A 163 13.66 -11.29 -0.08
C GLN A 163 14.89 -11.69 -0.91
N PRO A 164 15.20 -10.98 -2.02
CA PRO A 164 14.39 -9.93 -2.64
C PRO A 164 13.07 -10.47 -3.25
N PRO A 165 12.09 -9.59 -3.57
CA PRO A 165 10.88 -9.98 -4.29
C PRO A 165 11.20 -10.66 -5.63
N LEU A 166 10.39 -11.65 -6.02
CA LEU A 166 10.58 -12.43 -7.27
C LEU A 166 10.32 -11.57 -8.51
N VAL A 167 9.29 -10.73 -8.47
CA VAL A 167 8.89 -9.81 -9.53
C VAL A 167 8.56 -8.43 -8.96
N ALA A 168 8.52 -7.42 -9.83
CA ALA A 168 8.15 -6.07 -9.40
C ALA A 168 6.66 -6.03 -9.06
N HIS A 169 6.26 -5.25 -8.05
CA HIS A 169 4.84 -5.12 -7.70
C HIS A 169 3.97 -4.52 -8.81
N THR A 170 4.59 -3.74 -9.71
CA THR A 170 3.94 -3.25 -10.93
C THR A 170 3.55 -4.37 -11.89
N ASP A 171 4.22 -5.52 -11.84
CA ASP A 171 3.92 -6.68 -12.68
C ASP A 171 2.57 -7.31 -12.30
N PHE A 172 2.02 -6.99 -11.12
CA PHE A 172 0.68 -7.42 -10.72
C PHE A 172 -0.44 -6.51 -11.26
N TYR A 173 -0.11 -5.30 -11.73
CA TYR A 173 -1.11 -4.35 -12.23
C TYR A 173 -1.73 -4.85 -13.53
N ASN A 174 -3.06 -4.91 -13.57
CA ASN A 174 -3.80 -5.27 -14.76
C ASN A 174 -4.46 -4.02 -15.35
N SER A 175 -3.85 -3.48 -16.41
CA SER A 175 -4.35 -2.28 -17.09
C SER A 175 -5.71 -2.47 -17.77
N THR A 176 -6.15 -3.71 -18.03
CA THR A 176 -7.49 -3.94 -18.60
C THR A 176 -8.60 -3.51 -17.66
N LEU A 177 -8.33 -3.44 -16.35
CA LEU A 177 -9.27 -2.97 -15.35
C LEU A 177 -9.52 -1.45 -15.44
N ASP A 178 -8.62 -0.70 -16.09
CA ASP A 178 -8.78 0.75 -16.29
C ASP A 178 -9.98 1.08 -17.20
N HIS A 179 -10.46 0.10 -17.98
CA HIS A 179 -11.63 0.23 -18.86
C HIS A 179 -12.97 -0.09 -18.17
N LEU A 180 -12.94 -0.58 -16.92
CA LEU A 180 -14.16 -0.89 -16.16
C LEU A 180 -14.75 0.37 -15.51
N ASP A 181 -16.03 0.31 -15.15
CA ASP A 181 -16.61 1.30 -14.25
C ASP A 181 -16.13 1.06 -12.81
N LEU A 182 -14.93 1.57 -12.52
CA LEU A 182 -14.29 1.44 -11.21
C LEU A 182 -15.11 2.06 -10.08
N MET A 183 -16.02 3.00 -10.36
CA MET A 183 -16.87 3.57 -9.31
C MET A 183 -18.00 2.62 -8.92
N ALA A 184 -18.60 1.93 -9.90
CA ALA A 184 -19.56 0.87 -9.61
C ALA A 184 -18.90 -0.24 -8.75
N GLU A 185 -17.68 -0.66 -9.11
CA GLU A 185 -16.89 -1.64 -8.34
C GLU A 185 -16.59 -1.16 -6.92
N TYR A 186 -16.21 0.11 -6.76
CA TYR A 186 -15.92 0.71 -5.47
C TYR A 186 -17.16 0.80 -4.57
N TYR A 187 -18.31 1.21 -5.11
CA TYR A 187 -19.56 1.26 -4.36
C TYR A 187 -20.09 -0.11 -3.97
N ALA A 188 -19.97 -1.09 -4.86
CA ALA A 188 -20.31 -2.48 -4.56
C ALA A 188 -19.44 -3.01 -3.41
N TRP A 189 -18.15 -2.66 -3.39
CA TRP A 189 -17.25 -3.02 -2.29
C TRP A 189 -17.60 -2.31 -0.97
N GLN A 190 -17.98 -1.03 -1.01
CA GLN A 190 -18.38 -0.29 0.18
C GLN A 190 -19.69 -0.79 0.81
N ASN A 191 -20.60 -1.36 0.00
CA ASN A 191 -21.92 -1.84 0.46
C ASN A 191 -22.13 -3.34 0.16
N PRO A 192 -21.43 -4.24 0.87
CA PRO A 192 -21.54 -5.69 0.63
C PRO A 192 -22.96 -6.25 0.83
N SER A 193 -23.78 -5.57 1.63
CA SER A 193 -25.17 -5.93 1.88
C SER A 193 -26.09 -5.71 0.67
N SER A 194 -25.77 -4.74 -0.20
CA SER A 194 -26.52 -4.47 -1.44
C SER A 194 -25.98 -5.28 -2.62
N HIS A 195 -24.69 -5.63 -2.60
CA HIS A 195 -24.03 -6.46 -3.59
C HIS A 195 -23.06 -7.43 -2.89
N ALA A 196 -23.52 -8.63 -2.54
CA ALA A 196 -22.70 -9.69 -1.93
C ALA A 196 -21.68 -10.32 -2.90
N GLY A 197 -21.28 -9.57 -3.93
CA GLY A 197 -20.44 -10.02 -5.02
C GLY A 197 -18.96 -9.69 -4.81
N PHE A 198 -18.15 -10.28 -5.67
CA PHE A 198 -16.75 -9.92 -5.83
C PHE A 198 -16.61 -8.49 -6.37
N SER A 199 -15.58 -7.78 -5.91
CA SER A 199 -15.14 -6.50 -6.48
C SER A 199 -13.62 -6.46 -6.53
N PHE A 200 -13.06 -5.91 -7.60
CA PHE A 200 -11.60 -5.75 -7.70
C PHE A 200 -11.02 -4.82 -6.63
N CYS A 201 -11.83 -3.94 -6.03
CA CYS A 201 -11.42 -3.09 -4.93
C CYS A 201 -11.04 -3.87 -3.66
N GLN A 202 -11.45 -5.15 -3.55
CA GLN A 202 -11.00 -6.07 -2.49
C GLN A 202 -9.53 -6.48 -2.65
N TYR A 203 -8.96 -6.32 -3.86
CA TYR A 203 -7.62 -6.77 -4.20
C TYR A 203 -6.78 -5.62 -4.79
N PRO A 204 -6.44 -4.56 -4.02
CA PRO A 204 -5.83 -3.35 -4.59
C PRO A 204 -4.50 -3.56 -5.32
N PHE A 205 -3.76 -4.64 -5.04
CA PHE A 205 -2.50 -4.95 -5.72
C PHE A 205 -2.67 -5.18 -7.23
N ILE A 206 -3.87 -5.52 -7.71
CA ILE A 206 -4.15 -5.72 -9.14
C ILE A 206 -4.49 -4.42 -9.87
N LEU A 207 -4.92 -3.39 -9.13
CA LEU A 207 -5.35 -2.12 -9.70
C LEU A 207 -4.14 -1.27 -10.06
N SER A 208 -4.15 -0.74 -11.28
CA SER A 208 -3.14 0.20 -11.74
C SER A 208 -3.15 1.48 -10.89
N ILE A 209 -2.07 2.25 -10.95
CA ILE A 209 -2.01 3.57 -10.32
C ILE A 209 -3.07 4.52 -10.90
N ALA A 210 -3.37 4.39 -12.20
CA ALA A 210 -4.41 5.20 -12.85
C ALA A 210 -5.80 4.87 -12.30
N ALA A 211 -6.11 3.58 -12.14
CA ALA A 211 -7.35 3.11 -11.52
C ALA A 211 -7.50 3.61 -10.09
N LYS A 212 -6.47 3.41 -9.25
CA LYS A 212 -6.44 3.86 -7.85
C LYS A 212 -6.64 5.37 -7.72
N ARG A 213 -6.00 6.17 -8.59
CA ARG A 213 -6.18 7.62 -8.62
C ARG A 213 -7.59 8.01 -9.04
N SER A 214 -8.13 7.35 -10.07
CA SER A 214 -9.49 7.60 -10.57
C SER A 214 -10.54 7.35 -9.48
N VAL A 215 -10.43 6.26 -8.73
CA VAL A 215 -11.32 5.95 -7.58
C VAL A 215 -11.21 7.04 -6.51
N LEU A 216 -9.99 7.42 -6.11
CA LEU A 216 -9.77 8.43 -5.08
C LEU A 216 -10.32 9.80 -5.46
N GLN A 217 -10.08 10.23 -6.70
CA GLN A 217 -10.55 11.51 -7.22
C GLN A 217 -12.08 11.55 -7.30
N LYS A 218 -12.70 10.54 -7.91
CA LYS A 218 -14.15 10.50 -8.09
C LYS A 218 -14.89 10.39 -6.75
N ASP A 219 -14.39 9.59 -5.79
CA ASP A 219 -14.93 9.53 -4.44
C ASP A 219 -14.88 10.91 -3.75
N SER A 220 -13.75 11.61 -3.86
CA SER A 220 -13.60 12.96 -3.28
C SER A 220 -14.54 13.97 -3.92
N GLU A 221 -14.65 13.99 -5.26
CA GLU A 221 -15.58 14.87 -5.99
C GLU A 221 -17.04 14.62 -5.60
N GLN A 222 -17.44 13.36 -5.46
CA GLN A 222 -18.78 13.00 -5.03
C GLN A 222 -19.06 13.41 -3.58
N GLN A 223 -18.12 13.19 -2.66
CA GLN A 223 -18.24 13.65 -1.28
C GLN A 223 -18.36 15.18 -1.21
N MET A 224 -17.62 15.93 -2.03
CA MET A 224 -17.77 17.38 -2.14
C MET A 224 -19.18 17.80 -2.56
N ILE A 225 -19.74 17.15 -3.59
CA ILE A 225 -21.09 17.43 -4.07
C ILE A 225 -22.13 17.14 -2.97
N ILE A 226 -21.99 16.00 -2.28
CA ILE A 226 -22.88 15.60 -1.18
C ILE A 226 -22.81 16.62 -0.04
N GLN A 227 -21.62 17.04 0.38
CA GLN A 227 -21.43 17.99 1.47
C GLN A 227 -21.96 19.39 1.12
N ALA A 228 -21.77 19.84 -0.12
CA ALA A 228 -22.31 21.10 -0.61
C ALA A 228 -23.85 21.08 -0.62
N ARG A 229 -24.47 19.99 -1.12
CA ARG A 229 -25.93 19.80 -1.09
C ARG A 229 -26.48 19.75 0.33
N LYS A 230 -25.82 19.03 1.24
CA LYS A 230 -26.21 18.96 2.66
C LYS A 230 -26.21 20.35 3.31
N SER A 231 -25.19 21.16 3.01
CA SER A 231 -25.09 22.54 3.51
C SER A 231 -26.21 23.44 2.97
N LEU A 232 -26.55 23.29 1.69
CA LEU A 232 -27.67 24.01 1.06
C LEU A 232 -29.01 23.65 1.71
N VAL A 233 -29.30 22.36 1.86
CA VAL A 233 -30.53 21.87 2.49
C VAL A 233 -30.65 22.38 3.93
N ALA A 234 -29.57 22.33 4.71
CA ALA A 234 -29.57 22.82 6.09
C ALA A 234 -29.87 24.33 6.20
N LYS A 235 -29.39 25.17 5.26
CA LYS A 235 -29.70 26.60 5.26
C LYS A 235 -31.13 26.92 4.81
N VAL A 236 -31.63 26.20 3.81
CA VAL A 236 -33.03 26.31 3.37
C VAL A 236 -33.98 25.94 4.52
N GLN A 237 -33.68 24.87 5.26
CA GLN A 237 -34.44 24.50 6.47
C GLN A 237 -34.43 25.60 7.54
N ARG A 238 -33.33 26.35 7.67
CA ARG A 238 -33.20 27.51 8.56
C ARG A 238 -33.79 28.81 7.99
N ARG A 239 -34.44 28.77 6.82
CA ARG A 239 -35.02 29.92 6.10
C ARG A 239 -34.01 31.05 5.83
N GLN A 240 -32.73 30.71 5.70
CA GLN A 240 -31.68 31.66 5.35
C GLN A 240 -31.53 31.74 3.84
N LEU A 241 -31.28 32.94 3.30
CA LEU A 241 -31.00 33.12 1.88
C LEU A 241 -29.73 32.33 1.48
N PRO A 242 -29.83 31.47 0.47
CA PRO A 242 -28.67 30.73 0.03
C PRO A 242 -27.72 31.59 -0.80
N ASP A 243 -26.46 31.63 -0.38
CA ASP A 243 -25.34 32.22 -1.12
C ASP A 243 -24.50 31.12 -1.81
N VAL A 244 -24.07 31.39 -3.05
CA VAL A 244 -23.25 30.49 -3.86
C VAL A 244 -21.91 30.18 -3.19
N GLY A 245 -21.37 31.12 -2.41
CA GLY A 245 -20.16 30.93 -1.63
C GLY A 245 -20.22 29.75 -0.65
N MET A 246 -21.42 29.35 -0.19
CA MET A 246 -21.58 28.28 0.80
C MET A 246 -21.20 26.88 0.29
N LEU A 247 -21.22 26.69 -1.04
CA LEU A 247 -20.96 25.41 -1.70
C LEU A 247 -19.48 25.06 -1.72
N PHE A 248 -18.64 26.04 -1.40
CA PHE A 248 -17.18 25.96 -1.43
C PHE A 248 -16.61 26.16 -0.02
N LEU A 249 -15.43 25.61 0.20
CA LEU A 249 -14.55 26.02 1.29
C LEU A 249 -13.75 27.22 0.79
N ASN A 250 -14.23 28.44 1.08
CA ASN A 250 -13.50 29.66 0.70
C ASN A 250 -12.48 29.99 1.79
N LEU A 251 -11.20 30.11 1.45
CA LEU A 251 -10.15 30.58 2.35
C LEU A 251 -9.71 31.97 1.91
N THR A 252 -9.82 32.96 2.80
CA THR A 252 -9.40 34.34 2.52
C THR A 252 -8.08 34.64 3.22
N ILE A 253 -7.02 34.92 2.45
CA ILE A 253 -5.64 34.86 2.96
C ILE A 253 -4.87 36.11 2.54
N ARG A 254 -4.07 36.69 3.45
CA ARG A 254 -3.13 37.77 3.11
C ARG A 254 -1.77 37.17 2.76
N ARG A 255 -1.18 37.56 1.63
CA ARG A 255 0.14 37.03 1.18
C ARG A 255 1.23 37.16 2.25
N ALA A 256 1.27 38.30 2.94
CA ALA A 256 2.22 38.56 4.01
C ALA A 256 2.09 37.58 5.20
N HIS A 257 0.86 37.13 5.50
CA HIS A 257 0.54 36.29 6.66
C HIS A 257 0.05 34.89 6.26
N ILE A 258 0.56 34.35 5.15
CA ILE A 258 0.04 33.12 4.54
C ILE A 258 -0.06 31.94 5.52
N VAL A 259 0.94 31.72 6.39
CA VAL A 259 0.92 30.60 7.34
C VAL A 259 -0.18 30.81 8.38
N SER A 260 -0.09 31.89 9.16
CA SER A 260 -1.07 32.23 10.20
C SER A 260 -2.51 32.29 9.68
N ASP A 261 -2.76 32.95 8.56
CA ASP A 261 -4.11 33.08 8.00
C ASP A 261 -4.64 31.70 7.53
N SER A 262 -3.80 30.87 6.91
CA SER A 262 -4.20 29.50 6.50
C SER A 262 -4.56 28.63 7.69
N LEU A 263 -3.70 28.61 8.71
CA LEU A 263 -3.90 27.83 9.93
C LEU A 263 -5.21 28.25 10.63
N ASN A 264 -5.43 29.56 10.76
CA ASN A 264 -6.64 30.10 11.38
C ASN A 264 -7.92 29.80 10.58
N GLU A 265 -7.89 29.96 9.26
CA GLU A 265 -9.06 29.69 8.40
C GLU A 265 -9.43 28.21 8.40
N VAL A 266 -8.43 27.32 8.31
CA VAL A 266 -8.64 25.85 8.38
C VAL A 266 -9.16 25.45 9.76
N ALA A 267 -8.59 25.98 10.85
CA ALA A 267 -9.05 25.71 12.21
C ALA A 267 -10.51 26.15 12.45
N ARG A 268 -10.94 27.28 11.86
CA ARG A 268 -12.31 27.79 11.98
C ARG A 268 -13.33 27.02 11.14
N LYS A 269 -12.91 26.46 10.00
CA LYS A 269 -13.81 25.87 8.99
C LYS A 269 -13.77 24.34 8.94
N GLN A 270 -13.51 23.68 10.08
CA GLN A 270 -13.39 22.22 10.18
C GLN A 270 -14.58 21.45 9.59
N HIS A 271 -15.81 21.95 9.74
CA HIS A 271 -17.02 21.31 9.19
C HIS A 271 -17.15 21.41 7.66
N ASP A 272 -16.41 22.33 7.04
CA ASP A 272 -16.48 22.64 5.62
C ASP A 272 -15.29 22.07 4.83
N LEU A 273 -14.34 21.39 5.49
CA LEU A 273 -13.13 20.81 4.87
C LEU A 273 -13.42 19.85 3.72
N LYS A 274 -14.60 19.22 3.74
CA LYS A 274 -15.05 18.29 2.69
C LYS A 274 -15.75 18.98 1.51
N LYS A 275 -15.83 20.31 1.46
CA LYS A 275 -16.32 21.07 0.29
C LYS A 275 -15.19 21.35 -0.71
N LYS A 276 -15.54 21.75 -1.93
CA LYS A 276 -14.54 22.14 -2.94
C LYS A 276 -13.79 23.39 -2.48
N LEU A 277 -12.46 23.32 -2.45
CA LEU A 277 -11.61 24.42 -2.00
C LEU A 277 -11.59 25.57 -3.02
N LYS A 278 -11.63 26.81 -2.52
CA LYS A 278 -11.37 28.04 -3.26
C LYS A 278 -10.54 28.98 -2.42
N VAL A 279 -9.48 29.54 -2.99
CA VAL A 279 -8.60 30.49 -2.29
C VAL A 279 -8.77 31.89 -2.86
N VAL A 280 -8.87 32.89 -1.99
CA VAL A 280 -8.92 34.31 -2.33
C VAL A 280 -7.81 35.05 -1.59
N PHE A 281 -6.94 35.73 -2.32
CA PHE A 281 -5.97 36.64 -1.70
C PHE A 281 -6.64 37.97 -1.38
N ALA A 282 -6.56 38.39 -0.12
CA ALA A 282 -7.22 39.59 0.36
C ALA A 282 -6.67 40.84 -0.36
N GLY A 283 -7.56 41.61 -1.00
CA GLY A 283 -7.20 42.81 -1.77
C GLY A 283 -6.79 42.54 -3.21
N GLU A 284 -6.82 41.29 -3.68
CA GLU A 284 -6.48 40.94 -5.06
C GLU A 284 -7.74 40.54 -5.85
N PRO A 285 -8.03 41.17 -7.00
CA PRO A 285 -9.11 40.75 -7.87
C PRO A 285 -8.73 39.43 -8.54
N GLY A 286 -9.48 38.36 -8.25
CA GLY A 286 -9.25 37.07 -8.89
C GLY A 286 -10.38 36.09 -8.61
N LEU A 287 -10.84 35.40 -9.65
CA LEU A 287 -11.73 34.24 -9.52
C LEU A 287 -10.87 32.98 -9.56
N ASP A 288 -10.92 32.19 -8.49
CA ASP A 288 -10.14 30.96 -8.42
C ASP A 288 -10.73 29.86 -9.31
N MET A 289 -10.10 29.66 -10.48
CA MET A 289 -10.32 28.52 -11.37
C MET A 289 -9.27 27.41 -11.13
N GLY A 290 -8.66 27.38 -9.93
CA GLY A 290 -7.63 26.43 -9.51
C GLY A 290 -6.21 27.01 -9.46
N GLY A 291 -5.97 28.16 -10.11
CA GLY A 291 -4.67 28.82 -10.13
C GLY A 291 -4.26 29.38 -8.77
N LEU A 292 -5.15 30.09 -8.09
CA LEU A 292 -4.88 30.70 -6.79
C LEU A 292 -4.72 29.63 -5.71
N THR A 293 -5.54 28.56 -5.78
CA THR A 293 -5.38 27.40 -4.90
C THR A 293 -4.00 26.74 -5.05
N LYS A 294 -3.52 26.53 -6.28
CA LYS A 294 -2.19 25.94 -6.53
C LYS A 294 -1.06 26.85 -6.02
N GLU A 295 -1.16 28.16 -6.30
CA GLU A 295 -0.20 29.15 -5.81
C GLU A 295 -0.14 29.16 -4.28
N TRP A 296 -1.31 29.15 -3.63
CA TRP A 296 -1.41 29.11 -2.18
C TRP A 296 -0.72 27.89 -1.57
N PHE A 297 -0.98 26.68 -2.08
CA PHE A 297 -0.29 25.47 -1.62
C PHE A 297 1.22 25.60 -1.79
N LEU A 298 1.70 26.06 -2.95
CA LEU A 298 3.12 26.22 -3.21
C LEU A 298 3.79 27.17 -2.21
N LEU A 299 3.21 28.34 -1.98
CA LEU A 299 3.75 29.36 -1.07
C LEU A 299 3.70 28.90 0.40
N LEU A 300 2.62 28.24 0.79
CA LEU A 300 2.43 27.76 2.16
C LEU A 300 3.42 26.64 2.50
N LEU A 301 3.55 25.65 1.62
CA LEU A 301 4.45 24.51 1.84
C LEU A 301 5.91 24.93 1.84
N ARG A 302 6.31 25.85 0.96
CA ARG A 302 7.67 26.41 0.99
C ARG A 302 8.03 27.05 2.34
N LYS A 303 7.08 27.66 3.05
CA LYS A 303 7.32 28.24 4.37
C LYS A 303 7.34 27.18 5.48
N ILE A 304 6.40 26.24 5.47
CA ILE A 304 6.26 25.20 6.51
C ILE A 304 7.42 24.20 6.48
N PHE A 305 7.88 23.82 5.29
CA PHE A 305 8.98 22.88 5.11
C PHE A 305 10.36 23.56 5.09
N HIS A 306 10.41 24.86 5.36
CA HIS A 306 11.67 25.57 5.53
C HIS A 306 12.33 25.18 6.85
N GLN A 307 13.66 25.06 6.87
CA GLN A 307 14.41 24.65 8.06
C GLN A 307 14.18 25.61 9.24
N ASP A 308 14.09 26.91 8.97
CA ASP A 308 13.82 27.95 9.98
C ASP A 308 12.46 27.83 10.66
N TYR A 309 11.49 27.13 10.03
CA TYR A 309 10.18 26.90 10.63
C TYR A 309 10.25 25.81 11.71
N GLY A 310 11.21 24.88 11.62
CA GLY A 310 11.52 23.91 12.69
C GLY A 310 10.60 22.69 12.81
N MET A 311 9.55 22.56 11.98
CA MET A 311 8.65 21.39 12.02
C MET A 311 9.23 20.14 11.32
N PHE A 312 9.96 20.35 10.23
CA PHE A 312 10.49 19.28 9.39
C PHE A 312 11.98 19.52 9.11
N THR A 313 12.73 18.43 9.06
CA THR A 313 14.14 18.40 8.64
C THR A 313 14.24 17.87 7.22
N TYR A 314 15.13 18.45 6.42
CA TYR A 314 15.38 18.01 5.04
C TYR A 314 16.76 17.38 4.93
N ASP A 315 16.81 16.11 4.52
CA ASP A 315 18.06 15.42 4.21
C ASP A 315 18.40 15.64 2.73
N LYS A 316 19.55 16.27 2.46
CA LYS A 316 19.99 16.61 1.10
C LYS A 316 20.37 15.38 0.27
N ARG A 317 20.87 14.33 0.90
CA ARG A 317 21.35 13.11 0.23
C ARG A 317 20.20 12.19 -0.15
N ALA A 318 19.25 12.02 0.77
CA ALA A 318 18.01 11.28 0.53
C ALA A 318 16.98 12.08 -0.28
N GLY A 319 17.01 13.41 -0.19
CA GLY A 319 16.07 14.30 -0.87
C GLY A 319 14.65 14.23 -0.32
N VAL A 320 14.50 13.87 0.96
CA VAL A 320 13.22 13.71 1.66
C VAL A 320 13.12 14.61 2.88
N HIS A 321 11.90 14.92 3.28
CA HIS A 321 11.59 15.59 4.54
C HIS A 321 11.20 14.56 5.60
N TRP A 322 11.55 14.85 6.84
CA TRP A 322 11.13 14.10 8.02
C TRP A 322 10.68 15.02 9.14
N PHE A 323 9.92 14.49 10.08
CA PHE A 323 9.51 15.22 11.27
C PHE A 323 10.75 15.60 12.08
N SER A 324 10.79 16.83 12.58
CA SER A 324 11.85 17.25 13.49
C SER A 324 11.89 16.32 14.70
N LEU A 325 13.09 15.84 15.02
CA LEU A 325 13.31 15.03 16.21
C LEU A 325 13.28 15.89 17.47
N THR A 326 13.51 17.20 17.37
CA THR A 326 13.42 18.13 18.50
C THR A 326 11.98 18.16 19.02
N PRO A 327 11.76 18.02 20.34
CA PRO A 327 10.43 18.14 20.92
C PRO A 327 9.83 19.50 20.62
N CYS A 328 8.60 19.48 20.17
CA CYS A 328 7.84 20.68 19.85
C CYS A 328 6.49 20.59 20.55
N GLU A 329 6.11 21.64 21.28
CA GLU A 329 4.84 21.67 22.01
C GLU A 329 3.65 22.03 21.10
N ASN A 330 3.91 22.57 19.90
CA ASN A 330 2.88 23.02 18.96
C ASN A 330 2.31 21.87 18.10
N TYR A 331 1.74 20.84 18.73
CA TYR A 331 1.09 19.71 18.03
C TYR A 331 -0.08 20.14 17.14
N GLN A 332 -0.73 21.27 17.46
CA GLN A 332 -1.81 21.83 16.63
C GLN A 332 -1.34 22.20 15.22
N GLU A 333 -0.10 22.67 15.07
CA GLU A 333 0.45 22.99 13.75
C GLU A 333 0.66 21.72 12.93
N PHE A 334 1.18 20.64 13.54
CA PHE A 334 1.30 19.34 12.87
C PHE A 334 -0.07 18.82 12.43
N ASN A 335 -1.10 18.97 13.26
CA ASN A 335 -2.47 18.63 12.87
C ASN A 335 -2.93 19.44 11.65
N LEU A 336 -2.74 20.76 11.66
CA LEU A 336 -3.14 21.61 10.55
C LEU A 336 -2.35 21.30 9.27
N VAL A 337 -1.06 20.97 9.36
CA VAL A 337 -0.28 20.46 8.22
C VAL A 337 -0.86 19.15 7.71
N GLY A 338 -1.28 18.26 8.60
CA GLY A 338 -2.04 17.06 8.25
C GLY A 338 -3.29 17.39 7.44
N VAL A 339 -4.12 18.32 7.93
CA VAL A 339 -5.33 18.78 7.22
C VAL A 339 -4.99 19.34 5.85
N LEU A 340 -3.91 20.11 5.72
CA LEU A 340 -3.44 20.67 4.45
C LEU A 340 -3.04 19.56 3.46
N MET A 341 -2.29 18.56 3.91
CA MET A 341 -1.96 17.38 3.08
C MET A 341 -3.23 16.64 2.66
N GLY A 342 -4.19 16.47 3.57
CA GLY A 342 -5.48 15.86 3.26
C GLY A 342 -6.29 16.67 2.24
N LEU A 343 -6.34 17.99 2.39
CA LEU A 343 -7.00 18.88 1.42
C LEU A 343 -6.37 18.80 0.04
N ALA A 344 -5.05 18.64 -0.06
CA ALA A 344 -4.36 18.49 -1.33
C ALA A 344 -4.80 17.20 -2.04
N VAL A 345 -4.74 16.05 -1.35
CA VAL A 345 -5.19 14.76 -1.87
C VAL A 345 -6.67 14.80 -2.27
N TYR A 346 -7.52 15.34 -1.38
CA TYR A 346 -8.97 15.43 -1.58
C TYR A 346 -9.35 16.34 -2.76
N ASN A 347 -8.54 17.36 -3.06
CA ASN A 347 -8.74 18.24 -4.22
C ASN A 347 -7.91 17.83 -5.45
N SER A 348 -7.18 16.71 -5.40
CA SER A 348 -6.28 16.23 -6.47
C SER A 348 -5.23 17.28 -6.87
N ILE A 349 -4.56 17.83 -5.86
CA ILE A 349 -3.52 18.84 -6.01
C ILE A 349 -2.16 18.22 -5.70
N ASN A 350 -1.32 18.18 -6.73
CA ASN A 350 0.04 17.72 -6.59
C ASN A 350 0.87 18.65 -5.70
N LEU A 351 1.53 18.07 -4.71
CA LEU A 351 2.42 18.76 -3.79
C LEU A 351 3.88 18.44 -4.13
N ASP A 352 4.72 19.47 -4.12
CA ASP A 352 6.17 19.32 -4.28
C ASP A 352 6.86 19.07 -2.93
N VAL A 353 6.40 18.02 -2.22
CA VAL A 353 6.95 17.59 -0.94
C VAL A 353 7.19 16.09 -1.00
N ARG A 354 8.41 15.68 -0.68
CA ARG A 354 8.81 14.27 -0.69
C ARG A 354 9.02 13.76 0.73
N PHE A 355 8.28 12.73 1.11
CA PHE A 355 8.47 11.99 2.35
C PHE A 355 9.03 10.58 2.07
N PRO A 356 9.73 9.94 3.03
CA PRO A 356 10.16 8.56 2.91
C PRO A 356 8.95 7.59 2.90
N THR A 357 9.14 6.38 2.36
CA THR A 357 8.09 5.34 2.29
C THR A 357 7.48 5.00 3.65
N VAL A 358 8.29 5.02 4.71
CA VAL A 358 7.83 4.79 6.09
C VAL A 358 6.74 5.79 6.51
N CYS A 359 6.81 7.06 6.07
CA CYS A 359 5.79 8.08 6.39
C CYS A 359 4.40 7.67 5.90
N TYR A 360 4.32 7.14 4.68
CA TYR A 360 3.07 6.71 4.08
C TYR A 360 2.55 5.42 4.72
N ARG A 361 3.44 4.48 5.07
CA ARG A 361 3.03 3.29 5.84
C ARG A 361 2.45 3.68 7.21
N LYS A 362 3.08 4.63 7.90
CA LYS A 362 2.57 5.17 9.17
C LYS A 362 1.20 5.85 8.99
N LEU A 363 0.99 6.61 7.90
CA LEU A 363 -0.31 7.23 7.61
C LEU A 363 -1.45 6.21 7.42
N LEU A 364 -1.11 4.96 7.10
CA LEU A 364 -2.04 3.85 6.90
C LEU A 364 -2.12 2.87 8.07
N SER A 365 -1.51 3.20 9.20
CA SER A 365 -1.51 2.38 10.39
C SER A 365 -2.28 3.07 11.53
N PRO A 366 -3.59 2.85 11.71
CA PRO A 366 -4.50 2.15 10.80
C PRO A 366 -4.95 3.05 9.63
N ALA A 367 -5.43 2.45 8.54
CA ALA A 367 -5.88 3.20 7.36
C ALA A 367 -7.23 3.91 7.56
N VAL A 368 -7.97 3.51 8.60
CA VAL A 368 -9.21 4.15 9.05
C VAL A 368 -9.05 4.54 10.50
N VAL A 369 -9.30 5.82 10.80
CA VAL A 369 -9.24 6.33 12.17
C VAL A 369 -10.25 5.57 13.04
N PRO A 370 -9.84 5.01 14.19
CA PRO A 370 -10.75 4.37 15.12
C PRO A 370 -11.72 5.40 15.73
N PHE A 371 -12.89 5.57 15.10
CA PHE A 371 -13.90 6.56 15.51
C PHE A 371 -14.35 6.40 16.97
N ASN A 372 -14.28 5.17 17.49
CA ASN A 372 -14.70 4.84 18.86
C ASN A 372 -13.55 4.82 19.89
N ASN A 373 -12.30 5.12 19.49
CA ASN A 373 -11.17 5.09 20.40
C ASN A 373 -10.17 6.24 20.12
N PRO A 374 -10.35 7.40 20.77
CA PRO A 374 -9.44 8.54 20.68
C PRO A 374 -8.03 8.26 21.22
N ARG A 375 -7.85 7.15 21.96
CA ARG A 375 -6.56 6.71 22.51
C ARG A 375 -5.92 5.60 21.68
N ALA A 376 -6.52 5.23 20.54
CA ALA A 376 -5.93 4.22 19.68
C ALA A 376 -4.55 4.68 19.22
N THR A 377 -3.57 3.80 19.34
CA THR A 377 -2.23 4.04 18.82
C THR A 377 -2.28 4.09 17.31
N VAL A 378 -1.73 5.15 16.73
CA VAL A 378 -1.70 5.39 15.28
C VAL A 378 -0.28 5.67 14.83
N GLY A 379 0.00 5.47 13.55
CA GLY A 379 1.29 5.75 12.97
C GLY A 379 2.42 4.82 13.40
N ILE A 380 2.17 3.68 14.03
CA ILE A 380 3.24 2.73 14.39
C ILE A 380 3.30 1.62 13.36
N VAL A 381 4.49 1.38 12.82
CA VAL A 381 4.76 0.36 11.80
C VAL A 381 6.06 -0.36 12.11
N SER A 382 6.20 -1.60 11.64
CA SER A 382 7.51 -2.25 11.64
C SER A 382 8.47 -1.49 10.73
N VAL A 383 9.69 -1.29 11.21
CA VAL A 383 10.75 -0.55 10.53
C VAL A 383 12.05 -1.34 10.53
N THR A 384 12.85 -1.10 9.50
CA THR A 384 14.12 -1.80 9.26
C THR A 384 15.25 -0.81 8.99
N LEU A 385 16.49 -1.29 8.99
CA LEU A 385 17.65 -0.49 8.60
C LEU A 385 17.53 0.03 7.16
N ASP A 386 16.88 -0.72 6.26
CA ASP A 386 16.59 -0.27 4.89
C ASP A 386 15.65 0.94 4.84
N ASP A 387 14.68 1.01 5.76
CA ASP A 387 13.83 2.20 5.88
C ASP A 387 14.62 3.41 6.37
N LEU A 388 15.53 3.20 7.33
CA LEU A 388 16.42 4.25 7.80
C LEU A 388 17.37 4.70 6.69
N LYS A 389 17.83 3.82 5.81
CA LYS A 389 18.69 4.17 4.66
C LYS A 389 18.00 5.12 3.67
N ILE A 390 16.68 5.01 3.53
CA ILE A 390 15.88 5.94 2.71
C ILE A 390 15.71 7.29 3.42
N LEU A 391 15.75 7.31 4.75
CA LEU A 391 15.48 8.49 5.57
C LEU A 391 16.74 9.29 5.94
N MET A 392 17.75 8.61 6.48
CA MET A 392 19.04 9.11 6.97
C MET A 392 20.16 8.18 6.46
N PRO A 393 20.58 8.30 5.18
CA PRO A 393 21.52 7.38 4.55
C PRO A 393 22.89 7.34 5.24
N ASP A 394 23.36 8.46 5.80
CA ASP A 394 24.64 8.54 6.49
C ASP A 394 24.60 7.81 7.83
N THR A 395 23.53 8.01 8.61
CA THR A 395 23.31 7.28 9.87
C THR A 395 23.11 5.80 9.63
N ALA A 396 22.33 5.41 8.63
CA ALA A 396 22.12 4.01 8.28
C ALA A 396 23.44 3.32 7.87
N ARG A 397 24.33 4.04 7.18
CA ARG A 397 25.68 3.54 6.87
C ARG A 397 26.50 3.32 8.14
N GLY A 398 26.53 4.28 9.07
CA GLY A 398 27.26 4.11 10.33
C GLY A 398 26.75 2.93 11.18
N LEU A 399 25.43 2.69 11.20
CA LEU A 399 24.85 1.52 11.88
C LEU A 399 25.16 0.21 11.14
N GLN A 400 25.25 0.25 9.80
CA GLN A 400 25.69 -0.92 9.03
C GLN A 400 27.17 -1.23 9.30
N ASP A 401 28.02 -0.20 9.33
CA ASP A 401 29.45 -0.33 9.66
C ASP A 401 29.63 -0.90 11.09
N LEU A 402 28.78 -0.50 12.05
CA LEU A 402 28.74 -1.07 13.41
C LEU A 402 28.43 -2.58 13.43
N LEU A 403 27.47 -3.02 12.61
CA LEU A 403 27.08 -4.43 12.51
C LEU A 403 28.17 -5.28 11.85
N GLU A 404 28.91 -4.70 10.90
CA GLU A 404 29.95 -5.39 10.12
C GLU A 404 31.34 -5.25 10.76
N TYR A 405 31.48 -4.56 11.89
CA TYR A 405 32.78 -4.31 12.53
C TYR A 405 33.40 -5.57 13.13
N ASP A 406 34.67 -5.84 12.83
CA ASP A 406 35.39 -7.02 13.32
C ASP A 406 36.18 -6.77 14.63
N GLY A 407 36.34 -5.51 15.05
CA GLY A 407 37.07 -5.13 16.26
C GLY A 407 36.22 -5.13 17.54
N ASP A 408 36.73 -4.50 18.59
CA ASP A 408 36.03 -4.38 19.88
C ASP A 408 35.03 -3.21 19.83
N VAL A 409 33.74 -3.53 19.77
CA VAL A 409 32.70 -2.52 19.64
C VAL A 409 32.61 -1.62 20.88
N GLU A 410 32.85 -2.16 22.07
CA GLU A 410 32.70 -1.39 23.31
C GLU A 410 33.78 -0.32 23.43
N ASP A 411 35.04 -0.72 23.24
CA ASP A 411 36.19 0.18 23.37
C ASP A 411 36.31 1.16 22.21
N ASP A 412 36.01 0.73 20.97
CA ASP A 412 36.22 1.56 19.77
C ASP A 412 35.07 2.56 19.53
N PHE A 413 33.83 2.21 19.88
CA PHE A 413 32.67 3.08 19.65
C PHE A 413 32.19 3.80 20.91
N GLY A 414 32.37 3.22 22.09
CA GLY A 414 31.94 3.83 23.37
C GLY A 414 30.44 4.17 23.43
N LEU A 415 29.61 3.41 22.70
CA LEU A 415 28.16 3.63 22.66
C LEU A 415 27.46 2.93 23.82
N THR A 416 26.36 3.52 24.30
CA THR A 416 25.42 2.86 25.21
C THR A 416 24.04 2.76 24.57
N PHE A 417 23.08 2.10 25.20
CA PHE A 417 21.68 2.06 24.72
C PHE A 417 20.92 3.36 25.03
N GLU A 418 21.59 4.50 24.86
CA GLU A 418 21.09 5.85 25.02
C GLU A 418 21.51 6.69 23.80
N VAL A 419 20.60 7.53 23.31
CA VAL A 419 20.87 8.46 22.22
C VAL A 419 20.83 9.90 22.72
N SER A 420 21.80 10.70 22.29
CA SER A 420 21.84 12.12 22.64
C SER A 420 21.11 12.94 21.58
N GLN A 421 20.16 13.76 22.02
CA GLN A 421 19.34 14.62 21.18
C GLN A 421 19.52 16.10 21.56
N ALA A 422 19.77 16.96 20.57
CA ALA A 422 19.81 18.40 20.79
C ALA A 422 18.37 18.96 20.90
N GLU A 423 17.99 19.38 22.09
CA GLU A 423 16.73 20.07 22.39
C GLU A 423 17.01 21.53 22.76
N PHE A 424 16.60 22.47 21.92
CA PHE A 424 16.77 23.93 22.17
C PHE A 424 18.20 24.34 22.57
N GLY A 425 19.22 23.66 22.02
CA GLY A 425 20.63 23.90 22.32
C GLY A 425 21.18 23.16 23.54
N GLN A 426 20.36 22.34 24.23
CA GLN A 426 20.78 21.44 25.30
C GLN A 426 20.76 19.99 24.81
N MET A 427 21.79 19.22 25.11
CA MET A 427 21.80 17.78 24.80
C MET A 427 21.00 17.03 25.86
N LYS A 428 19.94 16.33 25.46
CA LYS A 428 19.19 15.42 26.31
C LYS A 428 19.42 13.98 25.91
N ALA A 429 19.52 13.13 26.94
CA ALA A 429 19.60 11.69 26.88
C ALA A 429 18.23 11.06 26.62
N ALA A 430 18.13 10.14 25.66
CA ALA A 430 16.95 9.31 25.46
C ALA A 430 17.31 7.83 25.47
N ALA A 431 16.85 7.09 26.48
CA ALA A 431 17.12 5.66 26.60
C ALA A 431 16.34 4.85 25.54
N LEU A 432 17.06 4.03 24.78
CA LEU A 432 16.48 3.10 23.80
C LEU A 432 15.75 1.95 24.50
N LYS A 433 16.26 1.50 25.66
CA LYS A 433 15.63 0.49 26.52
C LYS A 433 15.82 0.81 28.01
N PRO A 434 15.04 0.22 28.93
CA PRO A 434 15.18 0.45 30.37
C PRO A 434 16.60 0.15 30.85
N GLY A 435 17.22 1.09 31.58
CA GLY A 435 18.60 0.96 32.07
C GLY A 435 19.67 1.09 30.99
N GLY A 436 19.32 1.53 29.77
CA GLY A 436 20.24 1.60 28.63
C GLY A 436 21.42 2.56 28.81
N GLU A 437 21.29 3.55 29.70
CA GLU A 437 22.35 4.50 30.05
C GLU A 437 23.60 3.83 30.64
N ASN A 438 23.43 2.70 31.34
CA ASN A 438 24.52 1.94 31.98
C ASN A 438 24.90 0.66 31.21
N LEU A 439 24.36 0.48 30.01
CA LEU A 439 24.61 -0.71 29.19
C LEU A 439 25.38 -0.33 27.94
N SER A 440 26.65 -0.72 27.87
CA SER A 440 27.49 -0.56 26.68
C SER A 440 26.98 -1.40 25.51
N VAL A 441 27.17 -0.88 24.30
CA VAL A 441 27.00 -1.65 23.08
C VAL A 441 28.27 -2.46 22.85
N THR A 442 28.12 -3.77 22.66
CA THR A 442 29.21 -4.74 22.48
C THR A 442 28.96 -5.56 21.21
N ASN A 443 29.93 -6.38 20.79
CA ASN A 443 29.78 -7.29 19.64
C ASN A 443 28.59 -8.26 19.80
N ASP A 444 28.25 -8.65 21.04
CA ASP A 444 27.16 -9.58 21.33
C ASP A 444 25.76 -8.93 21.26
N ASN A 445 25.67 -7.62 21.51
CA ASN A 445 24.38 -6.93 21.64
C ASN A 445 24.11 -5.87 20.56
N ARG A 446 25.06 -5.61 19.64
CA ARG A 446 24.90 -4.66 18.53
C ARG A 446 23.71 -4.96 17.60
N GLU A 447 23.38 -6.24 17.43
CA GLU A 447 22.23 -6.68 16.63
C GLU A 447 20.89 -6.29 17.29
N GLU A 448 20.86 -6.07 18.61
CA GLU A 448 19.72 -5.52 19.34
C GLU A 448 19.66 -3.99 19.26
N TYR A 449 20.83 -3.33 19.33
CA TYR A 449 20.94 -1.87 19.31
C TYR A 449 20.36 -1.25 18.02
N VAL A 450 20.71 -1.80 16.85
CA VAL A 450 20.33 -1.21 15.56
C VAL A 450 18.80 -1.18 15.33
N PRO A 451 18.04 -2.27 15.54
CA PRO A 451 16.58 -2.24 15.47
C PRO A 451 15.94 -1.27 16.47
N LEU A 452 16.45 -1.20 17.70
CA LEU A 452 15.94 -0.26 18.71
C LEU A 452 16.17 1.20 18.32
N TYR A 453 17.32 1.51 17.72
CA TYR A 453 17.61 2.83 17.17
C TYR A 453 16.63 3.18 16.03
N CYS A 454 16.41 2.25 15.08
CA CYS A 454 15.45 2.43 14.00
C CYS A 454 14.03 2.70 14.53
N GLU A 455 13.57 1.90 15.49
CA GLU A 455 12.26 2.04 16.14
C GLU A 455 12.14 3.39 16.86
N TRP A 456 13.21 3.84 17.53
CA TRP A 456 13.22 5.13 18.19
C TRP A 456 13.08 6.30 17.19
N VAL A 457 13.91 6.35 16.15
CA VAL A 457 13.89 7.45 15.15
C VAL A 457 12.55 7.53 14.41
N MET A 458 12.07 6.39 13.92
CA MET A 458 10.93 6.36 13.00
C MET A 458 9.57 6.26 13.69
N ASN A 459 9.50 5.74 14.92
CA ASN A 459 8.25 5.61 15.67
C ASN A 459 8.23 6.46 16.95
N ARG A 460 9.10 6.20 17.92
CA ARG A 460 8.98 6.79 19.28
C ARG A 460 9.25 8.30 19.31
N ALA A 461 10.36 8.76 18.74
CA ALA A 461 10.83 10.15 18.83
C ALA A 461 9.85 11.16 18.20
N VAL A 462 9.12 10.74 17.17
CA VAL A 462 8.21 11.59 16.40
C VAL A 462 6.74 11.27 16.65
N TYR A 463 6.43 10.40 17.62
CA TYR A 463 5.09 9.83 17.77
C TYR A 463 4.01 10.90 17.94
N GLN A 464 4.24 11.88 18.83
CA GLN A 464 3.22 12.88 19.15
C GLN A 464 2.97 13.85 17.97
N GLN A 465 4.04 14.30 17.31
CA GLN A 465 3.98 15.13 16.11
C GLN A 465 3.28 14.38 14.97
N PHE A 466 3.66 13.11 14.76
CA PHE A 466 3.08 12.27 13.73
C PHE A 466 1.60 11.95 14.01
N ALA A 467 1.23 11.65 15.25
CA ALA A 467 -0.17 11.36 15.61
C ALA A 467 -1.07 12.58 15.35
N ALA A 468 -0.61 13.79 15.72
CA ALA A 468 -1.34 15.02 15.42
C ALA A 468 -1.53 15.20 13.90
N PHE A 469 -0.44 15.04 13.13
CA PHE A 469 -0.46 15.07 11.66
C PHE A 469 -1.40 14.03 11.05
N TYR A 470 -1.36 12.79 11.54
CA TYR A 470 -2.24 11.69 11.13
C TYR A 470 -3.72 12.05 11.32
N HIS A 471 -4.10 12.56 12.50
CA HIS A 471 -5.49 12.94 12.76
C HIS A 471 -5.95 14.10 11.88
N GLY A 472 -5.07 15.04 11.57
CA GLY A 472 -5.37 16.13 10.65
C GLY A 472 -5.57 15.63 9.22
N PHE A 473 -4.70 14.76 8.73
CA PHE A 473 -4.82 14.17 7.40
C PHE A 473 -6.14 13.41 7.23
N HIS A 474 -6.46 12.56 8.20
CA HIS A 474 -7.67 11.74 8.14
C HIS A 474 -8.96 12.52 8.42
N SER A 475 -8.91 13.72 9.01
CA SER A 475 -10.13 14.53 9.19
C SER A 475 -10.76 14.94 7.84
N VAL A 476 -9.92 15.05 6.80
CA VAL A 476 -10.35 15.31 5.42
C VAL A 476 -10.52 14.01 4.65
N CYS A 477 -9.52 13.13 4.69
CA CYS A 477 -9.44 11.97 3.80
C CYS A 477 -9.97 10.65 4.38
N ALA A 478 -10.68 10.64 5.53
CA ALA A 478 -11.27 9.41 6.09
C ALA A 478 -12.36 8.79 5.18
N SER A 479 -11.93 8.11 4.12
CA SER A 479 -12.72 7.38 3.16
C SER A 479 -12.06 6.06 2.85
N ASN A 480 -12.87 5.03 2.57
CA ASN A 480 -12.38 3.72 2.16
C ASN A 480 -11.59 3.78 0.83
N ALA A 481 -11.74 4.85 0.04
CA ALA A 481 -10.94 5.10 -1.14
C ALA A 481 -9.43 5.17 -0.82
N LEU A 482 -9.04 5.73 0.34
CA LEU A 482 -7.64 5.72 0.74
C LEU A 482 -7.10 4.30 0.94
N ILE A 483 -7.93 3.36 1.41
CA ILE A 483 -7.50 1.97 1.61
C ILE A 483 -7.20 1.32 0.25
N VAL A 484 -8.08 1.53 -0.72
CA VAL A 484 -7.91 1.00 -2.09
C VAL A 484 -6.72 1.65 -2.78
N SER A 485 -6.52 2.96 -2.58
CA SER A 485 -5.49 3.70 -3.31
C SER A 485 -4.12 3.60 -2.64
N LEU A 486 -4.04 3.76 -1.32
CA LEU A 486 -2.79 3.84 -0.56
C LEU A 486 -2.38 2.52 0.11
N GLY A 487 -3.28 1.52 0.24
CA GLY A 487 -3.06 0.27 1.00
C GLY A 487 -1.89 -0.61 0.57
N PHE A 488 -1.10 -0.22 -0.43
CA PHE A 488 0.07 -0.94 -0.95
C PHE A 488 1.32 -0.07 -1.20
N ILE A 489 1.44 1.13 -0.59
CA ILE A 489 2.62 2.02 -0.76
C ILE A 489 3.98 1.42 -0.31
N GLY A 490 4.01 0.15 0.10
CA GLY A 490 5.25 -0.52 0.49
C GLY A 490 6.29 -0.71 -0.62
N CYS A 491 5.96 -0.60 -1.92
CA CYS A 491 6.77 -1.29 -2.91
C CYS A 491 7.26 -0.54 -4.17
N HIS A 492 6.80 0.68 -4.50
CA HIS A 492 7.33 1.37 -5.70
C HIS A 492 7.45 2.90 -5.60
N PRO A 493 8.52 3.51 -6.18
CA PRO A 493 8.65 4.96 -6.33
C PRO A 493 7.49 5.66 -7.08
N LEU A 494 6.71 4.92 -7.86
CA LEU A 494 5.56 5.48 -8.61
C LEU A 494 4.33 5.66 -7.72
N ASP A 495 4.17 4.85 -6.66
CA ASP A 495 3.13 5.07 -5.64
C ASP A 495 3.42 6.36 -4.84
N ARG A 496 4.70 6.78 -4.76
CA ARG A 496 5.11 8.06 -4.16
C ARG A 496 4.52 9.27 -4.89
N LYS A 497 4.33 9.18 -6.22
CA LYS A 497 3.68 10.26 -6.99
C LYS A 497 2.20 10.39 -6.64
N MET A 498 1.55 9.31 -6.19
CA MET A 498 0.14 9.35 -5.81
C MET A 498 -0.10 10.03 -4.45
N CYS A 499 0.92 10.10 -3.58
CA CYS A 499 0.92 10.97 -2.39
C CYS A 499 1.45 12.38 -2.64
N CYS A 500 2.15 12.59 -3.76
CA CYS A 500 2.50 13.92 -4.28
C CYS A 500 1.45 14.41 -5.29
N MET A 501 0.22 13.86 -5.25
CA MET A 501 -0.94 14.14 -6.12
C MET A 501 -2.18 14.47 -5.32
#